data_AF-A0A9P1CSC0-F1
#
_entry.id   AF-A0A9P1CSC0-F1
#
_cell.length_a   1.000
_cell.length_b   1.000
_cell.length_c   1.000
_cell.angle_alpha   90.00
_cell.angle_beta   90.00
_cell.angle_gamma   90.00
#
_symmetry.space_group_name_H-M   'P 1'
#
loop_
_entity.id
_entity.type
_entity.pdbx_description
1 polymer ?
#
loop_
_entity_poly.entity_id
_entity_poly.type
_entity_poly.pdbx_seq_one_letter_code
_entity_poly.pdbx_strand_id
1 'polypeptide(L)'
;MSVSVDVPGHGNFDIALTSSSTAADMIFLLRERLPDSPWHGNKVLSSGVCQLQCDDIVEATRHSTLVLTNYSEITNQEAFCIEDTAERGITREQLAKIVAFISKMADRWCETFGEQCGTRLQFETFNLYHANHWIIKPATEDGYAKKGCSMVELMAIQVQRPHWFVSHAWIDVMIDESQCIALKHVQFCVGQICEEPVCKFLACLEQHALVRELSSSTFYWVCAYANNQHCVEEDIKSNPRSTSFYRAMQMSEGVLLVLDSAGTPFDHSYFL
;
A
#
# COMPACT_ATOMS: atom_id res chain seq x y z
N MET A 1 -5.74 -17.50 -28.85
CA MET A 1 -6.76 -16.93 -27.94
C MET A 1 -6.50 -15.42 -27.82
N SER A 2 -7.51 -14.58 -27.56
CA SER A 2 -7.29 -13.17 -27.25
C SER A 2 -7.76 -12.88 -25.83
N VAL A 3 -7.03 -12.03 -25.12
CA VAL A 3 -7.41 -11.51 -23.80
C VAL A 3 -7.54 -10.00 -23.89
N SER A 4 -8.62 -9.48 -23.31
CA SER A 4 -8.82 -8.04 -23.16
C SER A 4 -8.06 -7.57 -21.93
N VAL A 5 -7.25 -6.53 -22.05
CA VAL A 5 -6.59 -5.89 -20.90
C VAL A 5 -7.18 -4.51 -20.70
N ASP A 6 -7.86 -4.29 -19.59
CA ASP A 6 -8.25 -2.95 -19.13
C ASP A 6 -7.00 -2.21 -18.67
N VAL A 7 -6.68 -1.12 -19.36
CA VAL A 7 -5.63 -0.18 -18.98
C VAL A 7 -6.34 1.10 -18.50
N PRO A 8 -6.37 1.35 -17.18
CA PRO A 8 -6.97 2.54 -16.60
C PRO A 8 -6.48 3.82 -17.30
N GLY A 9 -7.43 4.66 -17.73
CA GLY A 9 -7.14 5.90 -18.47
C GLY A 9 -6.88 5.74 -19.97
N HIS A 10 -6.64 4.52 -20.46
CA HIS A 10 -6.38 4.23 -21.88
C HIS A 10 -7.40 3.29 -22.54
N GLY A 11 -8.26 2.63 -21.74
CA GLY A 11 -9.30 1.73 -22.22
C GLY A 11 -8.85 0.28 -22.35
N ASN A 12 -9.61 -0.52 -23.08
CA ASN A 12 -9.34 -1.95 -23.24
C ASN A 12 -8.49 -2.24 -24.47
N PHE A 13 -7.52 -3.14 -24.32
CA PHE A 13 -6.65 -3.60 -25.39
C PHE A 13 -6.79 -5.10 -25.59
N ASP A 14 -7.19 -5.52 -26.78
CA ASP A 14 -7.17 -6.93 -27.15
C ASP A 14 -5.75 -7.36 -27.55
N ILE A 15 -5.23 -8.36 -26.82
CA ILE A 15 -3.90 -8.92 -27.06
C ILE A 15 -4.06 -10.37 -27.51
N ALA A 16 -3.50 -10.66 -28.69
CA ALA A 16 -3.44 -12.03 -29.20
C ALA A 16 -2.35 -12.81 -28.44
N LEU A 17 -2.72 -13.96 -27.91
CA LEU A 17 -1.86 -14.83 -27.12
C LEU A 17 -1.50 -16.11 -27.87
N THR A 18 -0.29 -16.59 -27.63
CA THR A 18 0.12 -17.98 -27.84
C THR A 18 -0.05 -18.76 -26.54
N SER A 19 0.01 -20.10 -26.60
CA SER A 19 -0.13 -20.95 -25.42
C SER A 19 1.02 -20.86 -24.41
N SER A 20 2.06 -20.08 -24.74
CA SER A 20 3.23 -19.84 -23.90
C SER A 20 3.39 -18.36 -23.53
N SER A 21 2.42 -17.50 -23.86
CA SER A 21 2.51 -16.08 -23.54
C SER A 21 2.43 -15.86 -22.03
N THR A 22 3.47 -15.23 -21.49
CA THR A 22 3.60 -14.90 -20.07
C THR A 22 3.02 -13.52 -19.76
N ALA A 23 2.83 -13.20 -18.49
CA ALA A 23 2.44 -11.86 -18.05
C ALA A 23 3.48 -10.80 -18.47
N ALA A 24 4.78 -11.13 -18.44
CA ALA A 24 5.85 -10.26 -18.90
C ALA A 24 5.73 -9.94 -20.40
N ASP A 25 5.41 -10.94 -21.24
CA ASP A 25 5.18 -10.74 -22.67
C ASP A 25 4.01 -9.76 -22.91
N MET A 26 2.94 -9.89 -22.13
CA MET A 26 1.79 -9.00 -22.22
C MET A 26 2.14 -7.56 -21.83
N ILE A 27 2.88 -7.37 -20.73
CA ILE A 27 3.35 -6.06 -20.30
C ILE A 27 4.24 -5.45 -21.39
N PHE A 28 5.13 -6.23 -22.00
CA PHE A 28 5.98 -5.78 -23.10
C PHE A 28 5.14 -5.30 -24.30
N LEU A 29 4.13 -6.06 -24.72
CA LEU A 29 3.24 -5.66 -25.82
C LEU A 29 2.42 -4.40 -25.50
N LEU A 30 1.98 -4.24 -24.25
CA LEU A 30 1.28 -3.03 -23.80
C LEU A 30 2.21 -1.81 -23.83
N ARG A 31 3.49 -1.97 -23.49
CA ARG A 31 4.51 -0.92 -23.61
C ARG A 31 4.67 -0.43 -25.03
N GLU A 32 4.73 -1.35 -26.00
CA GLU A 32 4.82 -0.98 -27.42
C GLU A 32 3.59 -0.20 -27.91
N ARG A 33 2.41 -0.49 -27.36
CA ARG A 33 1.15 0.21 -27.69
C ARG A 33 0.97 1.55 -26.98
N LEU A 34 1.72 1.78 -25.90
CA LEU A 34 1.65 2.97 -25.06
C LEU A 34 3.06 3.55 -24.84
N PRO A 35 3.73 4.02 -25.91
CA PRO A 35 5.13 4.45 -25.85
C PRO A 35 5.33 5.72 -25.00
N ASP A 36 4.31 6.58 -24.95
CA ASP A 36 4.36 7.86 -24.23
C ASP A 36 3.90 7.74 -22.76
N SER A 37 3.33 6.59 -22.36
CA SER A 37 2.90 6.39 -20.99
C SER A 37 4.11 6.17 -20.07
N PRO A 38 4.13 6.72 -18.85
CA PRO A 38 5.21 6.44 -17.92
C PRO A 38 5.11 5.00 -17.39
N TRP A 39 6.25 4.31 -17.33
CA TRP A 39 6.36 2.93 -16.90
C TRP A 39 7.35 2.77 -15.75
N HIS A 40 6.85 2.61 -14.53
CA HIS A 40 7.60 2.20 -13.34
C HIS A 40 7.82 0.66 -13.32
N GLY A 41 8.94 0.17 -12.77
CA GLY A 41 9.41 -1.22 -12.91
C GLY A 41 8.38 -2.30 -12.54
N ASN A 42 7.75 -2.16 -11.37
CA ASN A 42 6.80 -3.16 -10.88
C ASN A 42 5.39 -3.00 -11.47
N LYS A 43 5.05 -3.65 -12.59
CA LYS A 43 3.67 -3.66 -13.10
C LYS A 43 2.98 -4.95 -12.72
N VAL A 44 1.70 -4.84 -12.37
CA VAL A 44 0.89 -6.01 -12.06
C VAL A 44 -0.20 -6.12 -13.11
N LEU A 45 -0.23 -7.27 -13.78
CA LEU A 45 -1.46 -7.75 -14.41
C LEU A 45 -2.25 -8.48 -13.34
N SER A 46 -3.52 -8.13 -13.20
CA SER A 46 -4.39 -8.75 -12.21
C SER A 46 -5.70 -9.21 -12.82
N SER A 47 -6.29 -10.25 -12.23
CA SER A 47 -7.66 -10.65 -12.52
C SER A 47 -8.31 -11.27 -11.30
N GLY A 48 -9.49 -10.76 -10.93
CA GLY A 48 -10.18 -11.16 -9.72
C GLY A 48 -9.28 -10.95 -8.50
N VAL A 49 -8.97 -12.04 -7.80
CA VAL A 49 -8.11 -12.06 -6.61
C VAL A 49 -6.62 -12.22 -6.92
N CYS A 50 -6.27 -12.48 -8.19
CA CYS A 50 -4.91 -12.87 -8.57
C CYS A 50 -4.09 -11.67 -9.05
N GLN A 51 -2.85 -11.59 -8.57
CA GLN A 51 -1.76 -10.80 -9.15
C GLN A 51 -0.85 -11.76 -9.91
N LEU A 52 -0.73 -11.58 -11.23
CA LEU A 52 0.12 -12.43 -12.06
C LEU A 52 1.59 -12.03 -11.87
N GLN A 53 2.43 -13.04 -11.68
CA GLN A 53 3.89 -12.92 -11.72
C GLN A 53 4.39 -12.88 -13.16
N CYS A 54 5.59 -12.34 -13.38
CA CYS A 54 6.17 -12.18 -14.72
C CYS A 54 6.13 -13.46 -15.57
N ASP A 55 6.40 -14.61 -14.96
CA ASP A 55 6.49 -15.91 -15.65
C ASP A 55 5.15 -16.65 -15.73
N ASP A 56 4.07 -16.11 -15.16
CA ASP A 56 2.76 -16.75 -15.19
C ASP A 56 2.21 -16.82 -16.61
N ILE A 57 1.81 -18.02 -17.04
CA ILE A 57 1.18 -18.23 -18.34
C ILE A 57 -0.25 -17.72 -18.29
N VAL A 58 -0.55 -16.74 -19.14
CA VAL A 58 -1.81 -16.00 -19.09
C VAL A 58 -3.01 -16.88 -19.44
N GLU A 59 -2.85 -17.81 -20.40
CA GLU A 59 -3.91 -18.75 -20.78
C GLU A 59 -4.38 -19.60 -19.58
N ALA A 60 -3.48 -19.89 -18.63
CA ALA A 60 -3.80 -20.67 -17.44
C ALA A 60 -4.72 -19.93 -16.45
N THR A 61 -4.83 -18.61 -16.56
CA THR A 61 -5.65 -17.78 -15.67
C THR A 61 -7.15 -17.97 -15.92
N ARG A 62 -7.56 -18.49 -17.09
CA ARG A 62 -8.96 -18.69 -17.50
C ARG A 62 -9.84 -17.43 -17.44
N HIS A 63 -9.24 -16.26 -17.29
CA HIS A 63 -9.95 -14.99 -17.27
C HIS A 63 -9.95 -14.36 -18.67
N SER A 64 -11.11 -13.85 -19.09
CA SER A 64 -11.27 -13.17 -20.38
C SER A 64 -10.80 -11.71 -20.34
N THR A 65 -10.67 -11.15 -19.13
CA THR A 65 -10.26 -9.76 -18.91
C THR A 65 -9.20 -9.69 -17.83
N LEU A 66 -8.10 -9.00 -18.13
CA LEU A 66 -7.06 -8.62 -17.17
C LEU A 66 -7.11 -7.12 -16.93
N VAL A 67 -6.51 -6.67 -15.84
CA VAL A 67 -6.32 -5.25 -15.52
C VAL A 67 -4.83 -4.98 -15.41
N LEU A 68 -4.34 -3.96 -16.12
CA LEU A 68 -2.98 -3.45 -15.94
C LEU A 68 -2.96 -2.41 -14.83
N THR A 69 -2.23 -2.69 -13.76
CA THR A 69 -1.96 -1.73 -12.70
C THR A 69 -0.63 -1.03 -12.94
N ASN A 70 -0.68 0.30 -13.16
CA ASN A 70 0.50 1.13 -13.42
C ASN A 70 0.80 2.09 -12.26
N TYR A 71 1.73 1.73 -11.37
CA TYR A 71 2.11 2.58 -10.23
C TYR A 71 2.93 3.83 -10.59
N SER A 72 3.19 4.15 -11.86
CA SER A 72 3.94 5.37 -12.23
C SER A 72 3.25 6.66 -11.75
N GLU A 73 1.94 6.62 -11.51
CA GLU A 73 1.17 7.78 -11.04
C GLU A 73 1.44 8.15 -9.58
N ILE A 74 1.95 7.21 -8.78
CA ILE A 74 2.16 7.37 -7.33
C ILE A 74 3.62 7.23 -6.92
N THR A 75 4.56 7.16 -7.86
CA THR A 75 5.98 6.88 -7.59
C THR A 75 6.89 7.91 -8.24
N ASN A 76 8.04 8.17 -7.61
CA ASN A 76 9.18 8.73 -8.31
C ASN A 76 9.90 7.55 -8.94
N GLN A 77 10.15 7.57 -10.25
CA GLN A 77 10.62 6.42 -11.04
C GLN A 77 11.75 5.59 -10.41
N GLU A 78 12.56 6.22 -9.56
CA GLU A 78 13.57 5.59 -8.70
C GLU A 78 13.29 5.93 -7.22
N ALA A 79 13.40 4.91 -6.35
CA ALA A 79 13.20 5.08 -4.92
C ALA A 79 14.34 5.88 -4.27
N PHE A 80 14.01 6.74 -3.31
CA PHE A 80 14.97 7.52 -2.53
C PHE A 80 15.29 6.82 -1.20
N CYS A 81 16.57 6.59 -0.92
CA CYS A 81 17.00 5.83 0.26
C CYS A 81 16.93 6.68 1.52
N ILE A 82 16.11 6.23 2.47
CA ILE A 82 16.04 6.80 3.82
C ILE A 82 16.46 5.70 4.78
N GLU A 83 17.74 5.73 5.18
CA GLU A 83 18.36 4.69 6.01
C GLU A 83 17.62 4.47 7.33
N ASP A 84 17.18 5.56 7.98
CA ASP A 84 16.44 5.47 9.22
C ASP A 84 14.93 5.39 8.97
N THR A 85 14.32 4.24 9.22
CA THR A 85 12.86 4.04 9.13
C THR A 85 12.08 5.08 9.95
N ALA A 86 12.65 5.60 11.05
CA ALA A 86 12.00 6.63 11.85
C ALA A 86 11.88 7.99 11.14
N GLU A 87 12.70 8.24 10.11
CA GLU A 87 12.68 9.46 9.29
C GLU A 87 11.87 9.32 8.00
N ARG A 88 11.04 8.27 7.91
CA ARG A 88 10.15 8.00 6.78
C ARG A 88 8.73 8.49 7.05
N GLY A 89 8.56 9.80 7.25
CA GLY A 89 7.24 10.41 7.37
C GLY A 89 6.61 10.68 6.01
N ILE A 90 5.31 10.44 5.82
CA ILE A 90 4.55 10.71 4.60
C ILE A 90 3.83 12.07 4.69
N THR A 91 3.72 12.80 3.59
CA THR A 91 2.92 14.04 3.52
C THR A 91 1.45 13.75 3.17
N ARG A 92 0.57 14.71 3.44
CA ARG A 92 -0.82 14.68 2.97
C ARG A 92 -0.92 14.64 1.45
N GLU A 93 -0.05 15.36 0.74
CA GLU A 93 -0.01 15.35 -0.73
C GLU A 93 0.40 13.98 -1.30
N GLN A 94 1.39 13.32 -0.70
CA GLN A 94 1.77 11.94 -1.06
C GLN A 94 0.59 10.98 -0.81
N LEU A 95 -0.05 11.06 0.36
CA LEU A 95 -1.21 10.21 0.66
C LEU A 95 -2.41 10.51 -0.26
N ALA A 96 -2.63 11.77 -0.65
CA ALA A 96 -3.66 12.15 -1.61
C ALA A 96 -3.44 11.53 -2.99
N LYS A 97 -2.18 11.39 -3.45
CA LYS A 97 -1.87 10.64 -4.68
C LYS A 97 -2.28 9.17 -4.57
N ILE A 98 -2.01 8.53 -3.43
CA ILE A 98 -2.44 7.15 -3.16
C ILE A 98 -3.98 7.06 -3.18
N VAL A 99 -4.68 7.95 -2.50
CA VAL A 99 -6.17 7.96 -2.47
C VAL A 99 -6.76 8.20 -3.87
N ALA A 100 -6.19 9.12 -4.65
CA ALA A 100 -6.62 9.34 -6.02
C ALA A 100 -6.39 8.11 -6.90
N PHE A 101 -5.28 7.39 -6.69
CA PHE A 101 -5.02 6.12 -7.38
C PHE A 101 -6.02 5.03 -6.97
N ILE A 102 -6.32 4.91 -5.67
CA ILE A 102 -7.35 3.98 -5.17
C ILE A 102 -8.71 4.27 -5.82
N SER A 103 -9.12 5.54 -5.94
CA SER A 103 -10.41 5.87 -6.57
C SER A 103 -10.53 5.42 -8.03
N LYS A 104 -9.41 5.28 -8.73
CA LYS A 104 -9.36 4.78 -10.11
C LYS A 104 -9.30 3.26 -10.19
N MET A 105 -8.80 2.60 -9.15
CA MET A 105 -8.43 1.18 -9.21
C MET A 105 -9.28 0.27 -8.34
N ALA A 106 -9.88 0.78 -7.26
CA ALA A 106 -10.52 -0.05 -6.24
C ALA A 106 -11.56 -1.01 -6.85
N ASP A 107 -12.40 -0.51 -7.74
CA ASP A 107 -13.41 -1.34 -8.38
C ASP A 107 -12.80 -2.38 -9.34
N ARG A 108 -11.54 -2.33 -9.72
CA ARG A 108 -10.93 -3.33 -10.61
C ARG A 108 -10.37 -4.55 -9.89
N TRP A 109 -10.28 -4.48 -8.57
CA TRP A 109 -9.72 -5.52 -7.73
C TRP A 109 -10.79 -6.24 -6.92
N CYS A 110 -10.44 -7.43 -6.44
CA CYS A 110 -11.28 -8.18 -5.53
C CYS A 110 -10.67 -8.25 -4.13
N GLU A 111 -11.55 -8.46 -3.16
CA GLU A 111 -11.18 -8.87 -1.81
C GLU A 111 -10.39 -10.18 -1.89
N THR A 112 -9.28 -10.25 -1.16
CA THR A 112 -8.35 -11.38 -1.16
C THR A 112 -8.39 -12.16 0.14
N PHE A 113 -9.05 -11.63 1.18
CA PHE A 113 -9.10 -12.21 2.52
C PHE A 113 -10.54 -12.34 3.05
N GLY A 114 -10.74 -13.24 4.01
CA GLY A 114 -12.01 -13.37 4.72
C GLY A 114 -13.20 -13.89 3.89
N GLU A 115 -14.40 -13.77 4.47
CA GLU A 115 -15.65 -14.30 3.89
C GLU A 115 -16.05 -13.63 2.57
N GLN A 116 -15.52 -12.42 2.32
CA GLN A 116 -15.82 -11.64 1.11
C GLN A 116 -14.82 -11.88 -0.02
N CYS A 117 -13.88 -12.82 0.13
CA CYS A 117 -12.89 -13.15 -0.90
C CYS A 117 -13.54 -13.37 -2.28
N GLY A 118 -12.99 -12.72 -3.30
CA GLY A 118 -13.50 -12.72 -4.67
C GLY A 118 -14.55 -11.65 -4.99
N THR A 119 -15.09 -10.95 -3.98
CA THR A 119 -16.01 -9.84 -4.21
C THR A 119 -15.27 -8.58 -4.65
N ARG A 120 -15.93 -7.71 -5.42
CA ARG A 120 -15.34 -6.50 -6.00
C ARG A 120 -15.14 -5.43 -4.92
N LEU A 121 -13.90 -4.94 -4.77
CA LEU A 121 -13.59 -3.87 -3.82
C LEU A 121 -14.28 -2.56 -4.20
N GLN A 122 -14.52 -1.70 -3.21
CA GLN A 122 -15.13 -0.38 -3.39
C GLN A 122 -14.22 0.68 -2.79
N PHE A 123 -14.21 1.88 -3.38
CA PHE A 123 -13.38 3.00 -2.91
C PHE A 123 -13.69 3.37 -1.45
N GLU A 124 -14.97 3.36 -1.09
CA GLU A 124 -15.50 3.75 0.22
C GLU A 124 -15.19 2.74 1.33
N THR A 125 -14.75 1.53 0.98
CA THR A 125 -14.36 0.47 1.91
C THR A 125 -12.90 0.05 1.75
N PHE A 126 -12.14 0.74 0.89
CA PHE A 126 -10.77 0.39 0.59
C PHE A 126 -9.84 0.79 1.74
N ASN A 127 -9.40 -0.21 2.51
CA ASN A 127 -8.65 -0.03 3.75
C ASN A 127 -7.13 -0.31 3.58
N LEU A 128 -6.38 -0.31 4.68
CA LEU A 128 -4.92 -0.50 4.63
C LEU A 128 -4.49 -1.93 4.29
N TYR A 129 -5.30 -2.95 4.54
CA TYR A 129 -5.02 -4.32 4.08
C TYR A 129 -5.07 -4.38 2.56
N HIS A 130 -6.10 -3.80 1.96
CA HIS A 130 -6.22 -3.71 0.50
C HIS A 130 -5.09 -2.87 -0.09
N ALA A 131 -4.76 -1.74 0.52
CA ALA A 131 -3.64 -0.90 0.08
C ALA A 131 -2.31 -1.65 0.15
N ASN A 132 -2.07 -2.43 1.21
CA ASN A 132 -0.85 -3.21 1.34
C ASN A 132 -0.72 -4.27 0.25
N HIS A 133 -1.79 -5.01 0.00
CA HIS A 133 -1.82 -6.09 -0.99
C HIS A 133 -1.77 -5.56 -2.43
N TRP A 134 -2.65 -4.63 -2.79
CA TRP A 134 -2.82 -4.18 -4.19
C TRP A 134 -1.94 -3.00 -4.59
N ILE A 135 -1.32 -2.30 -3.65
CA ILE A 135 -0.55 -1.09 -3.94
C ILE A 135 0.84 -1.15 -3.34
N ILE A 136 0.99 -1.19 -2.01
CA ILE A 136 2.28 -0.98 -1.34
C ILE A 136 3.28 -2.07 -1.72
N LYS A 137 2.97 -3.35 -1.45
CA LYS A 137 3.87 -4.46 -1.78
C LYS A 137 4.23 -4.50 -3.26
N PRO A 138 3.28 -4.55 -4.21
CA PRO A 138 3.64 -4.63 -5.61
C PRO A 138 4.36 -3.37 -6.09
N ALA A 139 3.96 -2.16 -5.67
CA ALA A 139 4.67 -0.95 -6.11
C ALA A 139 6.12 -0.92 -5.62
N THR A 140 6.42 -1.44 -4.43
CA THR A 140 7.74 -1.30 -3.81
C THR A 140 8.68 -2.50 -3.98
N GLU A 141 8.30 -3.55 -4.72
CA GLU A 141 9.03 -4.83 -4.84
C GLU A 141 10.43 -4.69 -5.49
N ASP A 142 10.54 -4.09 -6.68
CA ASP A 142 11.81 -3.72 -7.35
C ASP A 142 12.62 -2.59 -6.65
N GLY A 143 12.42 -2.37 -5.35
CA GLY A 143 13.28 -1.49 -4.56
C GLY A 143 14.74 -1.98 -4.46
N TYR A 144 15.44 -1.56 -3.40
CA TYR A 144 16.87 -1.83 -3.24
C TYR A 144 17.23 -3.31 -3.41
N ALA A 145 18.00 -3.62 -4.45
CA ALA A 145 18.62 -4.94 -4.67
C ALA A 145 17.68 -6.14 -4.41
N LYS A 146 16.41 -6.04 -4.83
CA LYS A 146 15.34 -7.06 -4.65
C LYS A 146 14.86 -7.30 -3.20
N LYS A 147 15.16 -6.41 -2.27
CA LYS A 147 14.58 -6.43 -0.89
C LYS A 147 13.32 -5.57 -0.77
N GLY A 148 12.90 -4.96 -1.87
CA GLY A 148 11.90 -3.92 -1.87
C GLY A 148 12.29 -2.67 -1.09
N CYS A 149 11.35 -1.75 -0.94
CA CYS A 149 11.47 -0.54 -0.13
C CYS A 149 10.13 -0.20 0.54
N SER A 150 10.13 0.83 1.38
CA SER A 150 8.88 1.39 1.92
C SER A 150 8.16 2.26 0.87
N MET A 151 6.83 2.43 1.03
CA MET A 151 6.07 3.35 0.17
C MET A 151 6.62 4.78 0.27
N VAL A 152 7.03 5.20 1.47
CA VAL A 152 7.64 6.52 1.66
C VAL A 152 8.92 6.70 0.84
N GLU A 153 9.83 5.72 0.86
CA GLU A 153 11.06 5.79 0.05
C GLU A 153 10.75 5.87 -1.44
N LEU A 154 9.71 5.17 -1.90
CA LEU A 154 9.28 5.20 -3.31
C LEU A 154 8.68 6.56 -3.74
N MET A 155 8.15 7.33 -2.79
CA MET A 155 7.52 8.64 -3.03
C MET A 155 8.39 9.83 -2.63
N ALA A 156 9.47 9.58 -1.88
CA ALA A 156 10.34 10.62 -1.35
C ALA A 156 11.33 11.12 -2.40
N ILE A 157 11.77 12.37 -2.21
CA ILE A 157 12.90 12.98 -2.94
C ILE A 157 14.02 13.43 -1.99
N GLN A 158 13.77 13.31 -0.69
CA GLN A 158 14.65 13.71 0.40
C GLN A 158 14.26 12.93 1.67
N VAL A 159 15.09 13.02 2.71
CA VAL A 159 14.74 12.53 4.06
C VAL A 159 13.50 13.27 4.58
N GLN A 160 12.54 12.54 5.16
CA GLN A 160 11.20 13.05 5.51
C GLN A 160 10.92 12.92 7.02
N ARG A 161 11.71 13.61 7.85
CA ARG A 161 11.57 13.53 9.31
C ARG A 161 10.12 13.85 9.76
N PRO A 162 9.44 12.96 10.50
CA PRO A 162 8.07 13.18 10.91
C PRO A 162 7.93 14.31 11.93
N HIS A 163 6.88 15.11 11.77
CA HIS A 163 6.43 16.08 12.74
C HIS A 163 5.39 15.44 13.67
N TRP A 164 4.59 14.51 13.15
CA TRP A 164 3.54 13.82 13.89
C TRP A 164 3.69 12.32 13.76
N PHE A 165 3.60 11.61 14.88
CA PHE A 165 3.49 10.16 14.89
C PHE A 165 2.01 9.78 14.85
N VAL A 166 1.60 8.94 13.90
CA VAL A 166 0.22 8.50 13.83
C VAL A 166 0.13 7.06 14.34
N SER A 167 -0.61 6.89 15.43
CA SER A 167 -0.79 5.58 16.03
C SER A 167 -1.81 4.76 15.21
N HIS A 168 -1.33 3.67 14.62
CA HIS A 168 -2.12 2.65 13.93
C HIS A 168 -1.62 1.27 14.34
N ALA A 169 -2.54 0.36 14.71
CA ALA A 169 -2.21 -1.03 14.98
C ALA A 169 -2.92 -1.95 13.97
N TRP A 170 -2.18 -2.93 13.45
CA TRP A 170 -2.77 -4.08 12.77
C TRP A 170 -3.39 -4.98 13.86
N ILE A 171 -4.67 -5.31 13.75
CA ILE A 171 -5.23 -6.44 14.50
C ILE A 171 -5.32 -7.61 13.53
N ASP A 172 -4.63 -8.70 13.87
CA ASP A 172 -4.87 -9.98 13.21
C ASP A 172 -6.22 -10.51 13.68
N VAL A 173 -7.26 -10.35 12.86
CA VAL A 173 -8.40 -11.28 12.93
C VAL A 173 -7.94 -12.56 12.22
N MET A 174 -7.44 -13.49 13.02
CA MET A 174 -6.96 -14.82 12.63
C MET A 174 -7.76 -15.45 11.48
N ILE A 175 -7.17 -15.56 10.29
CA ILE A 175 -7.50 -16.60 9.31
C ILE A 175 -6.18 -17.09 8.65
N ASP A 176 -5.93 -18.39 8.85
CA ASP A 176 -4.90 -19.27 8.27
C ASP A 176 -3.44 -19.18 8.76
N GLU A 177 -2.95 -20.30 9.30
CA GLU A 177 -1.70 -20.49 10.05
C GLU A 177 -0.44 -20.59 9.16
N SER A 178 -0.53 -20.29 7.87
CA SER A 178 0.59 -20.53 6.93
C SER A 178 1.41 -19.27 6.56
N GLN A 179 0.98 -18.05 6.90
CA GLN A 179 1.72 -16.83 6.52
C GLN A 179 1.88 -15.72 7.59
N CYS A 180 1.28 -15.84 8.78
CA CYS A 180 1.29 -14.76 9.78
C CYS A 180 1.93 -15.17 11.12
N ILE A 181 3.26 -15.24 11.18
CA ILE A 181 3.97 -15.49 12.45
C ILE A 181 4.66 -14.23 13.02
N ALA A 182 4.82 -13.14 12.27
CA ALA A 182 5.73 -12.08 12.71
C ALA A 182 5.12 -10.78 13.28
N LEU A 183 3.79 -10.64 13.35
CA LEU A 183 3.17 -9.40 13.86
C LEU A 183 2.61 -9.48 15.29
N LYS A 184 2.86 -10.58 16.02
CA LYS A 184 2.30 -10.80 17.36
C LYS A 184 2.83 -9.89 18.49
N HIS A 185 3.83 -9.04 18.26
CA HIS A 185 4.54 -8.36 19.35
C HIS A 185 4.62 -6.82 19.30
N VAL A 186 3.94 -6.13 18.37
CA VAL A 186 3.76 -4.67 18.46
C VAL A 186 2.28 -4.34 18.56
N GLN A 187 1.64 -4.87 19.59
CA GLN A 187 0.25 -4.57 19.90
C GLN A 187 0.20 -3.38 20.86
N PHE A 188 0.33 -2.18 20.30
CA PHE A 188 -0.03 -0.95 21.00
C PHE A 188 -0.93 -0.08 20.12
N CYS A 189 -2.18 0.05 20.60
CA CYS A 189 -3.23 1.02 20.28
C CYS A 189 -4.05 0.82 18.98
N VAL A 190 -5.25 0.25 19.19
CA VAL A 190 -6.50 0.28 18.39
C VAL A 190 -6.40 -0.30 16.98
N GLY A 191 -6.71 -1.58 16.82
CA GLY A 191 -6.76 -2.22 15.51
C GLY A 191 -8.12 -2.28 14.84
N GLN A 192 -8.99 -1.30 15.07
CA GLN A 192 -10.11 -1.03 14.16
C GLN A 192 -9.73 -0.03 13.05
N ILE A 193 -8.54 0.58 13.10
CA ILE A 193 -8.16 1.61 12.12
C ILE A 193 -7.67 1.01 10.80
N CYS A 194 -7.12 -0.21 10.80
CA CYS A 194 -6.68 -0.86 9.56
C CYS A 194 -7.83 -1.28 8.65
N GLU A 195 -9.05 -1.38 9.19
CA GLU A 195 -10.29 -1.59 8.44
C GLU A 195 -10.94 -0.27 7.98
N GLU A 196 -10.52 0.87 8.54
CA GLU A 196 -11.05 2.17 8.12
C GLU A 196 -10.58 2.48 6.69
N PRO A 197 -11.47 3.00 5.83
CA PRO A 197 -11.12 3.42 4.49
C PRO A 197 -10.00 4.45 4.45
N VAL A 198 -9.01 4.23 3.57
CA VAL A 198 -7.83 5.11 3.42
C VAL A 198 -8.26 6.55 3.08
N CYS A 199 -9.37 6.73 2.37
CA CYS A 199 -9.91 8.05 2.05
C CYS A 199 -10.36 8.83 3.29
N LYS A 200 -10.95 8.16 4.28
CA LYS A 200 -11.34 8.78 5.55
C LYS A 200 -10.13 9.02 6.45
N PHE A 201 -9.15 8.12 6.42
CA PHE A 201 -7.87 8.34 7.09
C PHE A 201 -7.20 9.63 6.62
N LEU A 202 -7.14 9.87 5.30
CA LEU A 202 -6.65 11.14 4.75
C LEU A 202 -7.51 12.33 5.23
N ALA A 203 -8.84 12.22 5.22
CA ALA A 203 -9.72 13.27 5.72
C ALA A 203 -9.44 13.63 7.19
N CYS A 204 -9.11 12.65 8.05
CA CYS A 204 -8.68 12.89 9.42
C CYS A 204 -7.37 13.69 9.49
N LEU A 205 -6.38 13.36 8.65
CA LEU A 205 -5.12 14.12 8.60
C LEU A 205 -5.32 15.55 8.07
N GLU A 206 -6.22 15.74 7.10
CA GLU A 206 -6.59 17.07 6.61
C GLU A 206 -7.26 17.91 7.70
N GLN A 207 -8.21 17.34 8.45
CA GLN A 207 -8.85 18.02 9.56
C GLN A 207 -7.86 18.36 10.68
N HIS A 208 -6.96 17.42 11.01
CA HIS A 208 -5.89 17.66 11.97
C HIS A 208 -5.01 18.85 11.56
N ALA A 209 -4.57 18.86 10.30
CA ALA A 209 -3.76 19.96 9.78
C ALA A 209 -4.50 21.29 9.75
N LEU A 210 -5.80 21.29 9.43
CA LEU A 210 -6.62 22.49 9.45
C LEU A 210 -6.74 23.08 10.86
N VAL A 211 -7.05 22.24 11.86
CA VAL A 211 -7.20 22.69 13.27
C VAL A 211 -5.88 23.17 13.87
N ARG A 212 -4.77 22.60 13.43
CA ARG A 212 -3.41 22.89 13.94
C ARG A 212 -2.63 23.88 13.07
N GLU A 213 -3.26 24.41 12.02
CA GLU A 213 -2.65 25.33 11.04
C GLU A 213 -1.33 24.80 10.46
N LEU A 214 -1.29 23.50 10.14
CA LEU A 214 -0.08 22.81 9.68
C LEU A 214 0.14 23.00 8.18
N SER A 215 1.42 23.17 7.82
CA SER A 215 1.87 23.29 6.43
C SER A 215 1.59 22.04 5.59
N SER A 216 1.61 22.16 4.26
CA SER A 216 1.56 20.99 3.36
C SER A 216 2.82 20.13 3.45
N SER A 217 3.97 20.73 3.84
CA SER A 217 5.24 20.05 4.11
C SER A 217 5.28 19.29 5.45
N THR A 218 4.17 19.20 6.17
CA THR A 218 4.09 18.44 7.41
C THR A 218 4.11 16.94 7.13
N PHE A 219 5.07 16.25 7.74
CA PHE A 219 5.26 14.81 7.63
C PHE A 219 4.60 14.06 8.80
N TYR A 220 3.89 12.99 8.46
CA TYR A 220 3.22 12.06 9.37
C TYR A 220 3.91 10.70 9.32
N TRP A 221 4.38 10.17 10.43
CA TRP A 221 4.88 8.81 10.47
C TRP A 221 3.71 7.83 10.57
N VAL A 222 3.55 6.97 9.56
CA VAL A 222 2.48 5.98 9.47
C VAL A 222 3.11 4.63 9.12
N CYS A 223 2.97 3.64 10.01
CA CYS A 223 3.70 2.37 9.94
C CYS A 223 3.54 1.64 8.59
N ALA A 224 2.31 1.56 8.05
CA ALA A 224 2.04 0.88 6.79
C ALA A 224 2.86 1.46 5.61
N TYR A 225 3.12 2.76 5.61
CA TYR A 225 3.85 3.45 4.54
C TYR A 225 5.34 3.61 4.84
N ALA A 226 5.73 3.72 6.11
CA ALA A 226 7.10 3.96 6.55
C ALA A 226 7.94 2.67 6.61
N ASN A 227 7.36 1.57 7.10
CA ASN A 227 8.04 0.28 7.17
C ASN A 227 8.16 -0.34 5.78
N ASN A 228 9.24 -1.11 5.57
CA ASN A 228 9.35 -1.95 4.38
C ASN A 228 8.42 -3.16 4.55
N GLN A 229 7.30 -3.18 3.80
CA GLN A 229 6.28 -4.24 3.90
C GLN A 229 6.76 -5.62 3.41
N HIS A 230 7.96 -5.68 2.81
CA HIS A 230 8.63 -6.92 2.40
C HIS A 230 9.47 -7.56 3.53
N CYS A 231 9.86 -6.78 4.55
CA CYS A 231 10.68 -7.25 5.67
C CYS A 231 10.36 -6.58 7.01
N VAL A 232 9.06 -6.36 7.30
CA VAL A 232 8.58 -5.64 8.51
C VAL A 232 9.17 -6.21 9.80
N GLU A 233 9.44 -7.51 9.84
CA GLU A 233 10.02 -8.21 10.98
C GLU A 233 11.39 -7.64 11.40
N GLU A 234 12.18 -7.10 10.46
CA GLU A 234 13.48 -6.49 10.74
C GLU A 234 13.35 -5.18 11.56
N ASP A 235 12.21 -4.49 11.44
CA ASP A 235 11.88 -3.29 12.21
C ASP A 235 11.31 -3.61 13.60
N ILE A 236 10.84 -4.84 13.83
CA ILE A 236 10.26 -5.30 15.10
C ILE A 236 11.36 -5.96 15.93
N LYS A 237 11.90 -5.22 16.89
CA LYS A 237 12.99 -5.65 17.76
C LYS A 237 12.48 -6.11 19.12
N SER A 238 13.23 -7.01 19.76
CA SER A 238 12.94 -7.51 21.12
C SER A 238 12.85 -6.41 22.18
N ASN A 239 13.57 -5.31 21.99
CA ASN A 239 13.44 -4.11 22.79
C ASN A 239 12.56 -3.09 22.06
N PRO A 240 11.33 -2.80 22.53
CA PRO A 240 10.44 -1.82 21.91
C PRO A 240 11.08 -0.44 21.72
N ARG A 241 12.01 -0.05 22.60
CA ARG A 241 12.71 1.25 22.53
C ARG A 241 13.76 1.33 21.41
N SER A 242 14.16 0.20 20.82
CA SER A 242 15.08 0.19 19.68
C SER A 242 14.36 0.10 18.32
N THR A 243 13.03 0.05 18.34
CA THR A 243 12.19 0.02 17.13
C THR A 243 12.11 1.39 16.47
N SER A 244 11.83 1.39 15.17
CA SER A 244 11.55 2.61 14.41
C SER A 244 10.30 3.32 14.90
N PHE A 245 9.29 2.58 15.37
CA PHE A 245 8.08 3.12 16.01
C PHE A 245 8.40 4.04 17.19
N TYR A 246 9.18 3.54 18.15
CA TYR A 246 9.54 4.33 19.33
C TYR A 246 10.36 5.57 18.97
N ARG A 247 11.32 5.42 18.04
CA ARG A 247 12.16 6.54 17.59
C ARG A 247 11.35 7.60 16.84
N ALA A 248 10.46 7.20 15.95
CA ALA A 248 9.57 8.11 15.22
C ALA A 248 8.64 8.87 16.19
N MET A 249 8.11 8.19 17.20
CA MET A 249 7.31 8.80 18.26
C MET A 249 8.12 9.82 19.08
N GLN A 250 9.36 9.49 19.48
CA GLN A 250 10.23 10.38 20.26
C GLN A 250 10.67 11.63 19.49
N MET A 251 10.83 11.55 18.17
CA MET A 251 11.27 12.69 17.35
C MET A 251 10.12 13.60 16.90
N SER A 252 8.88 13.10 16.97
CA SER A 252 7.67 13.83 16.60
C SER A 252 7.28 14.84 17.68
N GLU A 253 6.62 15.92 17.27
CA GLU A 253 6.08 16.97 18.17
C GLU A 253 4.88 16.47 18.97
N GLY A 254 4.15 15.50 18.44
CA GLY A 254 3.01 14.89 19.10
C GLY A 254 2.55 13.60 18.45
N VAL A 255 1.60 12.96 19.12
CA VAL A 255 0.94 11.74 18.65
C VAL A 255 -0.48 12.09 18.20
N LEU A 256 -0.82 11.69 16.98
CA LEU A 256 -2.18 11.73 16.47
C LEU A 256 -2.79 10.33 16.60
N LEU A 257 -3.87 10.24 17.36
CA LEU A 257 -4.70 9.05 17.46
C LEU A 257 -5.89 9.22 16.51
N VAL A 258 -5.96 8.39 15.47
CA VAL A 258 -7.12 8.34 14.58
C VAL A 258 -8.10 7.32 15.15
N LEU A 259 -9.36 7.71 15.29
CA LEU A 259 -10.42 6.85 15.81
C LEU A 259 -11.48 6.62 14.74
N ASP A 260 -12.21 5.53 14.86
CA ASP A 260 -13.37 5.26 14.03
C ASP A 260 -14.56 6.17 14.39
N SER A 261 -15.69 5.97 13.72
CA SER A 261 -16.91 6.74 13.99
C SER A 261 -17.50 6.56 15.39
N ALA A 262 -17.15 5.48 16.10
CA ALA A 262 -17.57 5.29 17.49
C ALA A 262 -16.80 6.23 18.43
N GLY A 263 -15.58 6.62 18.05
CA GLY A 263 -14.80 7.64 18.75
C GLY A 263 -14.45 7.22 20.17
N THR A 264 -14.38 5.90 20.43
CA THR A 264 -14.09 5.33 21.76
C THR A 264 -12.62 4.95 21.86
N PRO A 265 -11.76 5.80 22.45
CA PRO A 265 -10.39 5.43 22.67
C PRO A 265 -10.30 4.44 23.83
N PHE A 266 -9.50 3.37 23.67
CA PHE A 266 -9.05 2.49 24.76
C PHE A 266 -10.07 1.54 25.44
N ASP A 267 -11.24 1.27 24.85
CA ASP A 267 -12.18 0.28 25.42
C ASP A 267 -11.64 -1.17 25.45
N HIS A 268 -10.61 -1.46 24.66
CA HIS A 268 -9.84 -2.71 24.72
C HIS A 268 -8.40 -2.45 25.20
N SER A 269 -8.27 -1.94 26.43
CA SER A 269 -7.00 -1.84 27.13
C SER A 269 -6.61 -3.21 27.68
N TYR A 270 -5.71 -3.94 27.01
CA TYR A 270 -4.94 -4.98 27.70
C TYR A 270 -3.89 -4.28 28.56
N PHE A 271 -4.18 -4.12 29.85
CA PHE A 271 -3.18 -3.71 30.83
C PHE A 271 -2.10 -4.81 30.91
N LEU A 272 -0.84 -4.38 30.86
CA LEU A 272 0.35 -5.21 31.13
C LEU A 272 0.32 -5.80 32.54
#